data_AF-A0A438HP30-F1
#
_entry.id   AF-A0A438HP30-F1
#
_cell.length_a   1.000
_cell.length_b   1.000
_cell.length_c   1.000
_cell.angle_alpha   90.00
_cell.angle_beta   90.00
_cell.angle_gamma   90.00
#
_symmetry.space_group_name_H-M   'P 1'
#
loop_
_entity.id
_entity.type
_entity.pdbx_description
1 polymer ?
#
loop_
_entity_poly.entity_id
_entity_poly.type
_entity_poly.pdbx_seq_one_letter_code
_entity_poly.pdbx_strand_id
1 'polypeptide(L)'
;MMEDDTKLKLILILCSAAFLATVLCFIYLCCRQRRQNEDDEKASLELKESDEENKENLVTFEGGQDLTIYDILDAPGEVIGKSNYGTLYKASFTGRRAGSLRLLRFLRPACSGRMEEVVGVIHMLGCIRHNRLVPLEAFYAGPKGEKLLVHPFYEYGNLARFIRGSRRTEEELML
;
A
#
# COMPACT_ATOMS: atom_id res chain seq x y z
N MET A 1 13.57 56.77 -31.81
CA MET A 1 13.27 56.73 -30.35
C MET A 1 11.91 56.11 -30.04
N MET A 2 10.93 56.13 -30.96
CA MET A 2 9.64 55.43 -30.80
C MET A 2 9.65 53.94 -31.21
N GLU A 3 10.56 53.49 -32.08
CA GLU A 3 10.66 52.05 -32.44
C GLU A 3 11.06 51.14 -31.27
N ASP A 4 11.86 51.59 -30.32
CA ASP A 4 12.38 50.70 -29.26
C ASP A 4 11.33 50.41 -28.19
N ASP A 5 10.44 51.36 -27.91
CA ASP A 5 9.32 51.19 -26.96
C ASP A 5 8.27 50.19 -27.47
N THR A 6 8.03 50.15 -28.79
CA THR A 6 7.08 49.21 -29.38
C THR A 6 7.63 47.79 -29.38
N LYS A 7 8.93 47.61 -29.66
CA LYS A 7 9.62 46.32 -29.55
C LYS A 7 9.61 45.78 -28.12
N LEU A 8 9.86 46.63 -27.12
CA LEU A 8 9.86 46.21 -25.71
C LEU A 8 8.48 45.74 -25.25
N LYS A 9 7.42 46.46 -25.63
CA LYS A 9 6.02 46.06 -25.34
C LYS A 9 5.67 44.73 -26.02
N LEU A 10 6.11 44.53 -27.26
CA LEU A 10 5.84 43.29 -28.00
C LEU A 10 6.51 42.08 -27.35
N ILE A 11 7.76 42.24 -26.88
CA ILE A 11 8.49 41.21 -26.13
C ILE A 11 7.76 40.90 -24.81
N LEU A 12 7.32 41.91 -24.07
CA LEU A 12 6.62 41.72 -22.79
C LEU A 12 5.30 40.93 -22.97
N ILE A 13 4.54 41.24 -24.03
CA ILE A 13 3.29 40.53 -24.35
C ILE A 13 3.58 39.09 -24.76
N LEU A 14 4.62 38.86 -25.57
CA LEU A 14 4.98 37.51 -26.02
C LEU A 14 5.46 36.62 -24.84
N CYS A 15 6.29 37.17 -23.95
CA CYS A 15 6.76 36.46 -22.77
C CYS A 15 5.63 36.12 -21.79
N SER A 16 4.71 37.07 -21.54
CA SER A 16 3.57 36.82 -20.65
C SER A 16 2.58 35.80 -21.24
N ALA A 17 2.32 35.86 -22.55
CA ALA A 17 1.49 34.88 -23.24
C ALA A 17 2.12 33.47 -23.21
N ALA A 18 3.43 33.37 -23.48
CA ALA A 18 4.15 32.09 -23.40
C ALA A 18 4.13 31.52 -21.98
N PHE A 19 4.38 32.35 -20.96
CA PHE A 19 4.33 31.92 -19.57
C PHE A 19 2.93 31.41 -19.18
N LEU A 20 1.87 32.14 -19.52
CA LEU A 20 0.49 31.69 -19.27
C LEU A 20 0.18 30.37 -19.98
N ALA A 21 0.59 30.20 -21.23
CA ALA A 21 0.41 28.95 -21.96
C ALA A 21 1.13 27.77 -21.29
N THR A 22 2.35 27.98 -20.79
CA THR A 22 3.08 26.92 -20.06
C THR A 22 2.43 26.55 -18.74
N VAL A 23 1.93 27.53 -17.97
CA VAL A 23 1.21 27.29 -16.71
C VAL A 23 -0.10 26.56 -16.97
N LEU A 24 -0.86 26.95 -17.99
CA LEU A 24 -2.10 26.26 -18.37
C LEU A 24 -1.82 24.83 -18.87
N CYS A 25 -0.75 24.62 -19.62
CA CYS A 25 -0.32 23.29 -20.05
C CYS A 25 0.09 22.43 -18.85
N PHE A 26 0.87 22.98 -17.91
CA PHE A 26 1.27 22.29 -16.69
C PHE A 26 0.05 21.95 -15.83
N ILE A 27 -0.89 22.88 -15.64
CA ILE A 27 -2.15 22.62 -14.92
C ILE A 27 -2.96 21.54 -15.65
N TYR A 28 -3.12 21.63 -16.97
CA TYR A 28 -3.83 20.63 -17.76
C TYR A 28 -3.19 19.25 -17.60
N LEU A 29 -1.86 19.14 -17.74
CA LEU A 29 -1.13 17.89 -17.58
C LEU A 29 -1.20 17.36 -16.14
N CYS A 30 -1.09 18.22 -15.12
CA CYS A 30 -1.24 17.83 -13.72
C CYS A 30 -2.66 17.34 -13.44
N CYS A 31 -3.68 18.05 -13.94
CA CYS A 31 -5.07 17.64 -13.82
C CYS A 31 -5.34 16.34 -14.57
N ARG A 32 -4.74 16.15 -15.75
CA ARG A 32 -4.89 14.93 -16.55
C ARG A 32 -4.17 13.75 -15.91
N GLN A 33 -2.98 13.96 -15.36
CA GLN A 33 -2.20 12.95 -14.65
C GLN A 33 -2.87 12.57 -13.33
N ARG A 34 -3.46 13.54 -12.62
CA ARG A 34 -4.26 13.27 -11.41
C ARG A 34 -5.53 12.50 -11.74
N ARG A 35 -6.25 12.88 -12.81
CA ARG A 35 -7.42 12.12 -13.29
C ARG A 35 -7.04 10.71 -13.75
N GLN A 36 -5.93 10.56 -14.46
CA GLN A 36 -5.47 9.25 -14.91
C GLN A 36 -5.12 8.34 -13.73
N ASN A 37 -4.49 8.86 -12.67
CA ASN A 37 -4.30 8.11 -11.43
C ASN A 37 -5.63 7.74 -10.76
N GLU A 38 -6.61 8.66 -10.71
CA GLU A 38 -7.93 8.40 -10.15
C GLU A 38 -8.73 7.37 -10.98
N ASP A 39 -8.62 7.41 -12.31
CA ASP A 39 -9.29 6.49 -13.24
C ASP A 39 -8.62 5.10 -13.24
N ASP A 40 -7.28 5.01 -13.13
CA ASP A 40 -6.56 3.74 -13.00
C ASP A 40 -6.82 3.10 -11.62
N GLU A 41 -6.87 3.91 -10.55
CA GLU A 41 -7.26 3.45 -9.21
C GLU A 41 -8.71 2.97 -9.23
N LYS A 42 -9.64 3.75 -9.80
CA LYS A 42 -11.06 3.38 -9.92
C LYS A 42 -11.29 2.18 -10.83
N ALA A 43 -10.58 2.04 -11.95
CA ALA A 43 -10.67 0.86 -12.83
C ALA A 43 -10.09 -0.40 -12.16
N SER A 44 -9.03 -0.27 -11.36
CA SER A 44 -8.49 -1.39 -10.57
C SER A 44 -9.43 -1.84 -9.44
N LEU A 45 -10.28 -0.93 -8.97
CA LEU A 45 -11.34 -1.17 -7.99
C LEU A 45 -12.62 -1.72 -8.65
N GLU A 46 -13.02 -1.18 -9.80
CA GLU A 46 -14.22 -1.60 -10.55
C GLU A 46 -14.05 -2.98 -11.20
N LEU A 47 -12.84 -3.38 -11.60
CA LEU A 47 -12.54 -4.77 -12.01
C LEU A 47 -12.72 -5.80 -10.88
N LYS A 48 -12.92 -5.35 -9.62
CA LYS A 48 -13.19 -6.20 -8.46
C LYS A 48 -14.64 -6.14 -7.97
N GLU A 49 -15.48 -5.27 -8.53
CA GLU A 49 -16.86 -5.05 -8.03
C GLU A 49 -17.96 -5.67 -8.91
N SER A 50 -17.64 -6.45 -9.93
CA SER A 50 -18.66 -7.24 -10.64
C SER A 50 -18.83 -8.63 -10.00
N ASP A 51 -19.91 -8.80 -9.23
CA ASP A 51 -20.61 -10.06 -8.92
C ASP A 51 -19.79 -11.28 -8.47
N GLU A 52 -19.03 -11.21 -7.38
CA GLU A 52 -18.46 -12.43 -6.76
C GLU A 52 -18.40 -12.33 -5.23
N GLU A 53 -19.53 -12.55 -4.56
CA GLU A 53 -19.63 -12.69 -3.10
C GLU A 53 -18.83 -13.90 -2.55
N ASN A 54 -18.10 -14.62 -3.41
CA ASN A 54 -17.45 -15.89 -3.09
C ASN A 54 -16.02 -16.06 -3.62
N LYS A 55 -15.39 -14.99 -4.14
CA LYS A 55 -14.03 -15.07 -4.71
C LYS A 55 -13.00 -14.39 -3.81
N GLU A 56 -11.97 -15.15 -3.46
CA GLU A 56 -10.78 -14.63 -2.80
C GLU A 56 -10.01 -13.66 -3.70
N ASN A 57 -9.40 -12.65 -3.09
CA ASN A 57 -8.71 -11.58 -3.79
C ASN A 57 -7.37 -11.27 -3.14
N LEU A 58 -6.35 -11.02 -3.97
CA LEU A 58 -5.02 -10.66 -3.53
C LEU A 58 -4.57 -9.39 -4.25
N VAL A 59 -4.24 -8.37 -3.47
CA VAL A 59 -3.62 -7.13 -3.94
C VAL A 59 -2.16 -7.19 -3.57
N THR A 60 -1.26 -7.11 -4.55
CA THR A 60 0.19 -7.09 -4.31
C THR A 60 0.75 -5.69 -4.53
N PHE A 61 1.80 -5.38 -3.79
CA PHE A 61 2.53 -4.12 -3.87
C PHE A 61 4.02 -4.41 -4.10
N GLU A 62 4.83 -3.35 -4.15
CA GLU A 62 6.27 -3.49 -4.32
C GLU A 62 6.89 -4.38 -3.21
N GLY A 63 7.60 -5.43 -3.61
CA GLY A 63 8.16 -6.48 -2.73
C GLY A 63 7.32 -7.75 -2.64
N GLY A 64 6.06 -7.69 -3.11
CA GLY A 64 5.10 -8.79 -3.07
C GLY A 64 4.57 -9.25 -4.42
N GLN A 65 5.10 -8.78 -5.55
CA GLN A 65 4.51 -9.00 -6.88
C GLN A 65 4.41 -10.46 -7.33
N ASP A 66 5.25 -11.32 -6.78
CA ASP A 66 5.32 -12.76 -7.03
C ASP A 66 4.61 -13.60 -5.95
N LEU A 67 3.98 -12.96 -4.96
CA LEU A 67 3.17 -13.66 -3.96
C LEU A 67 1.88 -14.16 -4.59
N THR A 68 1.53 -15.41 -4.29
CA THR A 68 0.24 -15.98 -4.62
C THR A 68 -0.59 -16.24 -3.36
N ILE A 69 -1.90 -16.41 -3.53
CA ILE A 69 -2.80 -16.79 -2.44
C ILE A 69 -2.35 -18.12 -1.83
N TYR A 70 -1.97 -19.07 -2.68
CA TYR A 70 -1.45 -20.37 -2.26
C TYR A 70 -0.23 -20.22 -1.34
N ASP A 71 0.74 -19.39 -1.73
CA ASP A 71 1.94 -19.18 -0.90
C ASP A 71 1.60 -18.59 0.47
N ILE A 72 0.56 -17.74 0.56
CA ILE A 72 0.16 -17.08 1.81
C ILE A 72 -0.62 -18.03 2.73
N LEU A 73 -1.58 -18.79 2.17
CA LEU A 73 -2.49 -19.63 2.95
C LEU A 73 -1.89 -21.00 3.31
N ASP A 74 -0.96 -21.52 2.51
CA ASP A 74 -0.27 -22.79 2.75
C ASP A 74 1.01 -22.62 3.60
N ALA A 75 1.50 -21.38 3.76
CA ALA A 75 2.75 -21.15 4.48
C ALA A 75 2.63 -21.57 5.96
N PRO A 76 3.50 -22.48 6.45
CA PRO A 76 3.57 -22.80 7.87
C PRO A 76 3.90 -21.53 8.68
N GLY A 77 3.07 -21.26 9.69
CA GLY A 77 3.20 -20.06 10.51
C GLY A 77 3.10 -20.31 12.01
N GLU A 78 3.90 -19.58 12.78
CA GLU A 78 3.83 -19.54 14.25
C GLU A 78 3.18 -18.22 14.71
N VAL A 79 2.31 -18.28 15.73
CA VAL A 79 1.74 -17.07 16.35
C VAL A 79 2.83 -16.38 17.15
N ILE A 80 3.13 -15.13 16.80
CA ILE A 80 4.14 -14.31 17.49
C ILE A 80 3.54 -13.12 18.25
N GLY A 81 2.24 -12.85 18.05
CA GLY A 81 1.58 -11.71 18.65
C GLY A 81 0.06 -11.83 18.55
N LYS A 82 -0.64 -11.33 19.55
CA LYS A 82 -2.09 -11.12 19.52
C LYS A 82 -2.35 -9.71 19.99
N SER A 83 -3.20 -9.03 19.24
CA SER A 83 -3.59 -7.65 19.52
C SER A 83 -5.07 -7.47 19.45
N ASN A 84 -5.54 -6.32 19.92
CA ASN A 84 -6.95 -6.01 19.84
C ASN A 84 -7.52 -5.96 18.39
N TYR A 85 -6.63 -5.78 17.41
CA TYR A 85 -6.97 -5.62 16.00
C TYR A 85 -6.76 -6.89 15.18
N GLY A 86 -6.10 -7.91 15.72
CA GLY A 86 -5.69 -9.07 14.93
C GLY A 86 -4.65 -9.96 15.57
N THR A 87 -4.37 -11.07 14.91
CA THR A 87 -3.32 -12.03 15.27
C THR A 87 -2.17 -11.93 14.29
N LEU A 88 -0.95 -11.96 14.82
CA LEU A 88 0.29 -11.82 14.07
C LEU A 88 1.00 -13.16 14.00
N TYR A 89 1.31 -13.59 12.79
CA TYR A 89 2.01 -14.84 12.51
C TYR A 89 3.31 -14.54 11.80
N LYS A 90 4.35 -15.28 12.17
CA LYS A 90 5.57 -15.40 11.37
C LYS A 90 5.42 -16.65 10.52
N ALA A 91 5.40 -16.47 9.21
CA ALA A 91 5.19 -17.54 8.23
C ALA A 91 6.45 -17.75 7.38
N SER A 92 6.76 -19.02 7.11
CA SER A 92 7.83 -19.41 6.19
C SER A 92 7.21 -19.83 4.86
N PHE A 93 7.45 -19.07 3.81
CA PHE A 93 6.85 -19.34 2.51
C PHE A 93 7.49 -20.58 1.88
N THR A 94 6.65 -21.42 1.27
CA THR A 94 7.05 -22.59 0.48
C THR A 94 6.99 -22.23 -1.02
N GLY A 95 7.63 -23.00 -1.90
CA GLY A 95 7.57 -22.77 -3.35
C GLY A 95 8.62 -21.79 -3.89
N ARG A 96 8.21 -20.84 -4.75
CA ARG A 96 9.13 -19.96 -5.50
C ARG A 96 9.99 -19.06 -4.57
N ARG A 97 9.51 -18.82 -3.34
CA ARG A 97 10.21 -18.09 -2.27
C ARG A 97 10.56 -18.96 -1.06
N ALA A 98 10.84 -20.24 -1.28
CA ALA A 98 11.25 -21.16 -0.23
C ALA A 98 12.34 -20.54 0.67
N GLY A 99 12.05 -20.47 1.98
CA GLY A 99 12.97 -19.92 2.99
C GLY A 99 12.82 -18.42 3.28
N SER A 100 11.94 -17.71 2.56
CA SER A 100 11.59 -16.32 2.91
C SER A 100 10.62 -16.28 4.08
N LEU A 101 10.94 -15.51 5.11
CA LEU A 101 10.04 -15.22 6.22
C LEU A 101 9.16 -14.00 5.91
N ARG A 102 7.87 -14.12 6.22
CA ARG A 102 6.90 -13.04 6.13
C ARG A 102 6.10 -12.92 7.42
N LEU A 103 5.63 -11.70 7.66
CA LEU A 103 4.78 -11.37 8.77
C LEU A 103 3.34 -11.25 8.25
N LEU A 104 2.47 -12.13 8.73
CA LEU A 104 1.06 -12.17 8.36
C LEU A 104 0.22 -11.61 9.51
N ARG A 105 -0.56 -10.56 9.25
CA ARG A 105 -1.51 -10.03 10.24
C ARG A 105 -2.95 -10.32 9.81
N PHE A 106 -3.57 -11.28 10.49
CA PHE A 106 -5.00 -11.57 10.34
C PHE A 106 -5.81 -10.57 11.14
N LEU A 107 -6.61 -9.76 10.46
CA LEU A 107 -7.43 -8.74 11.08
C LEU A 107 -8.68 -9.38 11.71
N ARG A 108 -9.07 -8.89 12.90
CA ARG A 108 -10.33 -9.31 13.50
C ARG A 108 -11.51 -8.67 12.75
N PRO A 109 -12.60 -9.41 12.48
CA PRO A 109 -13.76 -8.88 11.75
C PRO A 109 -14.29 -7.56 12.33
N ALA A 110 -14.38 -7.47 13.66
CA ALA A 110 -14.85 -6.27 14.37
C ALA A 110 -13.95 -5.02 14.19
N CYS A 111 -12.72 -5.20 13.71
CA CYS A 111 -11.74 -4.14 13.51
C CYS A 111 -11.43 -3.89 12.03
N SER A 112 -12.05 -4.65 11.13
CA SER A 112 -11.79 -4.63 9.71
C SER A 112 -13.08 -4.20 9.03
N GLY A 113 -13.18 -2.93 8.66
CA GLY A 113 -14.37 -2.35 8.02
C GLY A 113 -14.79 -3.11 6.75
N ARG A 114 -15.86 -2.64 6.11
CA ARG A 114 -16.31 -3.25 4.85
C ARG A 114 -15.28 -3.04 3.75
N MET A 115 -15.31 -3.87 2.70
CA MET A 115 -14.29 -3.83 1.65
C MET A 115 -14.22 -2.44 1.01
N GLU A 116 -15.38 -1.90 0.67
CA GLU A 116 -15.58 -0.58 0.09
C GLU A 116 -14.94 0.55 0.94
N GLU A 117 -14.92 0.39 2.26
CA GLU A 117 -14.37 1.38 3.20
C GLU A 117 -12.85 1.27 3.35
N VAL A 118 -12.31 0.04 3.26
CA VAL A 118 -10.88 -0.22 3.54
C VAL A 118 -10.02 -0.22 2.29
N VAL A 119 -10.57 -0.51 1.12
CA VAL A 119 -9.79 -0.76 -0.09
C VAL A 119 -8.93 0.44 -0.51
N GLY A 120 -9.48 1.67 -0.45
CA GLY A 120 -8.73 2.89 -0.75
C GLY A 120 -7.59 3.14 0.26
N VAL A 121 -7.83 2.86 1.54
CA VAL A 121 -6.78 2.96 2.57
C VAL A 121 -5.68 1.93 2.34
N ILE A 122 -6.04 0.69 1.97
CA ILE A 122 -5.09 -0.37 1.65
C ILE A 122 -4.22 0.01 0.44
N HIS A 123 -4.81 0.55 -0.63
CA HIS A 123 -4.06 1.03 -1.78
C HIS A 123 -3.11 2.16 -1.41
N MET A 124 -3.59 3.16 -0.65
CA MET A 124 -2.76 4.26 -0.18
C MET A 124 -1.58 3.76 0.66
N LEU A 125 -1.81 2.90 1.66
CA LEU A 125 -0.76 2.31 2.49
C LEU A 125 0.22 1.46 1.68
N GLY A 126 -0.29 0.73 0.69
CA GLY A 126 0.47 -0.08 -0.24
C GLY A 126 1.45 0.71 -1.10
N CYS A 127 1.17 1.99 -1.37
CA CYS A 127 2.04 2.88 -2.14
C CYS A 127 3.11 3.60 -1.30
N ILE A 128 3.00 3.60 0.04
CA ILE A 128 3.97 4.31 0.89
C ILE A 128 5.28 3.52 0.95
N ARG A 129 6.40 4.17 0.59
CA ARG A 129 7.74 3.60 0.62
C ARG A 129 8.73 4.52 1.30
N HIS A 130 9.34 4.04 2.39
CA HIS A 130 10.31 4.80 3.15
C HIS A 130 11.25 3.86 3.91
N ASN A 131 12.54 4.21 4.00
CA ASN A 131 13.58 3.38 4.62
C ASN A 131 13.32 3.01 6.09
N ARG A 132 12.53 3.81 6.80
CA ARG A 132 12.19 3.60 8.23
C ARG A 132 10.76 3.11 8.46
N LEU A 133 10.05 2.71 7.39
CA LEU A 133 8.71 2.14 7.47
C LEU A 133 8.74 0.70 6.98
N VAL A 134 7.98 -0.16 7.64
CA VAL A 134 7.76 -1.52 7.17
C VAL A 134 6.76 -1.46 6.01
N PRO A 135 7.15 -1.85 4.78
CA PRO A 135 6.25 -1.77 3.64
C PRO A 135 5.12 -2.79 3.77
N LEU A 136 3.95 -2.44 3.22
CA LEU A 136 2.89 -3.40 2.93
C LEU A 136 3.21 -4.07 1.58
N GLU A 137 3.32 -5.39 1.56
CA GLU A 137 3.70 -6.16 0.37
C GLU A 137 2.50 -6.81 -0.29
N ALA A 138 1.48 -7.18 0.49
CA ALA A 138 0.20 -7.62 -0.06
C ALA A 138 -0.96 -7.48 0.94
N PHE A 139 -2.17 -7.47 0.42
CA PHE A 139 -3.43 -7.57 1.16
C PHE A 139 -4.29 -8.68 0.56
N TYR A 140 -4.72 -9.62 1.40
CA TYR A 140 -5.62 -10.71 1.02
C TYR A 140 -7.00 -10.48 1.63
N ALA A 141 -8.02 -10.70 0.80
CA ALA A 141 -9.42 -10.72 1.19
C ALA A 141 -10.02 -12.09 0.86
N GLY A 142 -10.49 -12.78 1.89
CA GLY A 142 -11.10 -14.10 1.78
C GLY A 142 -12.61 -14.05 1.56
N PRO A 143 -13.20 -15.14 1.05
CA PRO A 143 -14.61 -15.22 0.71
C PRO A 143 -15.53 -15.16 1.94
N LYS A 144 -15.03 -15.43 3.15
CA LYS A 144 -15.82 -15.33 4.39
C LYS A 144 -15.58 -14.01 5.12
N GLY A 145 -15.01 -13.03 4.43
CA GLY A 145 -14.67 -11.72 4.98
C GLY A 145 -13.36 -11.71 5.76
N GLU A 146 -12.52 -12.75 5.65
CA GLU A 146 -11.17 -12.74 6.20
C GLU A 146 -10.35 -11.62 5.56
N LYS A 147 -9.57 -10.89 6.36
CA LYS A 147 -8.68 -9.84 5.85
C LYS A 147 -7.29 -10.02 6.45
N LEU A 148 -6.29 -10.01 5.58
CA LEU A 148 -4.91 -10.34 5.94
C LEU A 148 -3.93 -9.34 5.31
N LEU A 149 -3.00 -8.84 6.11
CA LEU A 149 -1.89 -8.00 5.64
C LEU A 149 -0.59 -8.81 5.62
N VAL A 150 0.21 -8.62 4.58
CA VAL A 150 1.51 -9.26 4.41
C VAL A 150 2.62 -8.21 4.44
N HIS A 151 3.60 -8.44 5.31
CA HIS A 151 4.77 -7.58 5.51
C HIS A 151 6.06 -8.41 5.52
N PRO A 152 7.23 -7.78 5.29
CA PRO A 152 8.50 -8.45 5.51
C PRO A 152 8.69 -8.74 7.01
N PHE A 153 9.31 -9.87 7.31
CA PHE A 153 9.63 -10.24 8.69
C PHE A 153 11.03 -9.76 9.07
N TYR A 154 11.17 -9.15 10.25
CA TYR A 154 12.45 -8.71 10.80
C TYR A 154 12.76 -9.43 12.12
N GLU A 155 13.88 -10.14 12.17
CA GLU A 155 14.19 -11.07 13.26
C GLU A 155 14.55 -10.39 14.60
N TYR A 156 15.00 -9.14 14.56
CA TYR A 156 15.47 -8.42 15.76
C TYR A 156 14.35 -7.99 16.72
N GLY A 157 13.08 -8.20 16.33
CA GLY A 157 11.92 -7.89 17.17
C GLY A 157 11.66 -6.39 17.32
N ASN A 158 10.96 -6.01 18.39
CA ASN A 158 10.55 -4.63 18.65
C ASN A 158 11.47 -3.92 19.66
N LEU A 159 11.38 -2.58 19.69
CA LEU A 159 12.17 -1.73 20.58
C LEU A 159 11.91 -2.02 22.07
N ALA A 160 10.67 -2.35 22.46
CA ALA A 160 10.34 -2.65 23.85
C ALA A 160 11.10 -3.89 24.35
N ARG A 161 11.17 -4.93 23.53
CA ARG A 161 11.95 -6.15 23.78
C ARG A 161 13.44 -5.84 23.87
N PHE A 162 13.95 -4.94 23.03
CA PHE A 162 15.35 -4.51 23.09
C PHE A 162 15.67 -3.81 24.42
N ILE A 163 14.84 -2.84 24.83
CA ILE A 163 15.04 -2.04 26.05
C ILE A 163 14.95 -2.88 27.32
N ARG A 164 14.02 -3.85 27.39
CA ARG A 164 13.80 -4.65 28.59
C ARG A 164 14.89 -5.69 28.87
N GLY A 165 15.86 -5.83 27.98
CA GLY A 165 16.86 -6.90 28.01
C GLY A 165 16.21 -8.23 27.65
N SER A 166 16.85 -9.02 26.78
CA SER A 166 16.29 -10.27 26.23
C SER A 166 15.96 -11.31 27.31
N ARG A 167 14.78 -11.19 27.93
CA ARG A 167 14.09 -12.28 28.61
C ARG A 167 13.02 -12.78 27.63
N ARG A 168 13.16 -14.01 27.15
CA ARG A 168 12.05 -14.71 26.50
C ARG A 168 11.01 -14.94 27.59
N THR A 169 10.03 -14.05 27.70
CA THR A 169 8.80 -14.31 28.43
C THR A 169 7.72 -14.58 27.40
N GLU A 170 7.16 -15.78 27.43
CA GLU A 170 6.06 -16.22 26.56
C GLU A 170 4.72 -15.51 26.86
N GLU A 171 4.73 -14.46 27.68
CA GLU A 171 3.52 -13.85 28.26
C GLU A 171 3.07 -12.52 27.61
N GLU A 172 3.79 -11.96 26.64
CA GLU A 172 3.34 -10.72 25.96
C GLU A 172 2.51 -10.99 24.69
N LEU A 173 1.48 -11.84 24.83
CA LEU A 173 0.44 -12.05 23.81
C LEU A 173 -0.86 -11.26 24.11
N MET A 174 -0.80 -10.16 24.87
CA MET A 174 -1.95 -9.30 25.15
C MET A 174 -1.63 -7.80 25.02
N LEU A 175 -1.39 -7.32 23.80
CA LEU A 175 -1.58 -5.91 23.43
C LEU A 175 -2.14 -5.80 22.00
#